data_AF-A0A454VYG4-F1
#
_entry.id   AF-A0A454VYG4-F1
#
_cell.length_a   1.000
_cell.length_b   1.000
_cell.length_c   1.000
_cell.angle_alpha   90.00
_cell.angle_beta   90.00
_cell.angle_gamma   90.00
#
_symmetry.space_group_name_H-M   'P 1'
#
loop_
_entity.id
_entity.type
_entity.pdbx_description
1 polymer ?
#
loop_
_entity_poly.entity_id
_entity_poly.type
_entity_poly.pdbx_seq_one_letter_code
_entity_poly.pdbx_strand_id
1 'polypeptide(L)'
;MAPLLVFTGANSPTTRERMPRGEAVHYQERAIELGVPASVVLVEPRARNTGENIRFSRDLLDEAGITVSSVLLISKPYEERRSYATARKLWPGIEIVSASSPMTLQNYVDSIGDARLVIDMLVGALQRLLVYPQQGFMISQPVPTDVLEAYNRLSQGGYASRLLRDDEGKVLKPAV
;
A
#
# COMPACT_ATOMS: atom_id res chain seq x y z
N MET A 1 10.22 15.87 13.05
CA MET A 1 10.44 15.90 11.58
C MET A 1 11.19 14.64 11.19
N ALA A 2 10.85 14.02 10.06
CA ALA A 2 11.62 12.88 9.54
C ALA A 2 12.87 13.41 8.80
N PRO A 3 14.06 12.83 9.03
CA PRO A 3 15.32 13.36 8.49
C PRO A 3 15.53 13.05 7.00
N LEU A 4 14.75 12.13 6.41
CA LEU A 4 14.88 11.64 5.05
C LEU A 4 13.51 11.20 4.51
N LEU A 5 13.27 11.44 3.22
CA LEU A 5 12.10 10.93 2.49
C LEU A 5 12.55 9.99 1.38
N VAL A 6 11.84 8.88 1.24
CA VAL A 6 12.00 7.95 0.12
C VAL A 6 10.67 7.86 -0.60
N PHE A 7 10.64 8.22 -1.87
CA PHE A 7 9.50 7.97 -2.74
C PHE A 7 9.77 6.71 -3.54
N THR A 8 8.85 5.73 -3.49
CA THR A 8 8.96 4.47 -4.22
C THR A 8 7.69 4.18 -5.01
N GLY A 9 7.85 3.70 -6.24
CA GLY A 9 6.72 3.37 -7.11
C GLY A 9 6.96 3.71 -8.57
N ALA A 10 6.71 2.72 -9.42
CA ALA A 10 6.61 2.85 -10.85
C ALA A 10 5.23 3.38 -11.26
N ASN A 11 5.01 3.47 -12.57
CA ASN A 11 3.70 3.81 -13.11
C ASN A 11 2.72 2.62 -13.06
N SER A 12 1.48 2.89 -12.68
CA SER A 12 0.36 1.97 -12.81
C SER A 12 -0.56 2.39 -13.96
N PRO A 13 -1.41 1.49 -14.51
CA PRO A 13 -2.40 1.89 -15.51
C PRO A 13 -3.27 3.08 -15.07
N THR A 14 -3.54 3.18 -13.76
CA THR A 14 -4.34 4.26 -13.16
C THR A 14 -3.59 5.57 -12.97
N THR A 15 -2.25 5.57 -12.98
CA THR A 15 -1.45 6.79 -12.74
C THR A 15 -0.72 7.28 -13.99
N ARG A 16 -0.57 6.44 -15.03
CA ARG A 16 0.21 6.77 -16.24
C ARG A 16 -0.16 8.10 -16.90
N GLU A 17 -1.44 8.45 -16.98
CA GLU A 17 -1.89 9.70 -17.60
C GLU A 17 -1.49 10.94 -16.76
N ARG A 18 -1.65 10.84 -15.44
CA ARG A 18 -1.39 11.96 -14.51
C ARG A 18 0.06 12.06 -14.07
N MET A 19 0.79 10.95 -14.09
CA MET A 19 2.15 10.79 -13.58
C MET A 19 3.03 10.11 -14.65
N PRO A 20 3.23 10.70 -15.84
CA PRO A 20 3.85 10.00 -16.97
C PRO A 20 5.27 9.47 -16.69
N ARG A 21 5.98 10.07 -15.72
CA ARG A 21 7.33 9.67 -15.30
C ARG A 21 7.37 8.66 -14.13
N GLY A 22 6.22 8.22 -13.63
CA GLY A 22 6.11 7.31 -12.50
C GLY A 22 5.68 8.00 -11.21
N GLU A 23 5.09 7.23 -10.31
CA GLU A 23 4.54 7.72 -9.04
C GLU A 23 5.65 8.32 -8.15
N ALA A 24 6.78 7.64 -8.02
CA ALA A 24 7.89 8.11 -7.17
C ALA A 24 8.45 9.46 -7.61
N VAL A 25 8.66 9.64 -8.93
CA VAL A 25 9.16 10.88 -9.51
C VAL A 25 8.16 12.01 -9.31
N HIS A 26 6.87 11.75 -9.58
CA HIS A 26 5.83 12.75 -9.38
C HIS A 26 5.76 13.24 -7.93
N TYR A 27 5.82 12.33 -6.95
CA TYR A 27 5.78 12.71 -5.54
C TYR A 27 7.06 13.43 -5.08
N GLN A 28 8.24 13.06 -5.60
CA GLN A 28 9.47 13.82 -5.36
C GLN A 28 9.31 15.28 -5.79
N GLU A 29 8.87 15.51 -7.02
CA GLU A 29 8.73 16.87 -7.57
C GLU A 29 7.75 17.68 -6.75
N ARG A 30 6.62 17.06 -6.41
CA ARG A 30 5.61 17.73 -5.57
C ARG A 30 6.15 18.07 -4.18
N ALA A 31 6.97 17.21 -3.58
CA ALA A 31 7.57 17.49 -2.28
C ALA A 31 8.56 18.66 -2.35
N ILE A 32 9.38 18.72 -3.41
CA ILE A 32 10.34 19.81 -3.64
C ILE A 32 9.61 21.13 -3.87
N GLU A 33 8.54 21.14 -4.68
CA GLU A 33 7.68 22.33 -4.88
C GLU A 33 7.08 22.86 -3.56
N LEU A 34 6.80 21.97 -2.61
CA LEU A 34 6.29 22.30 -1.28
C LEU A 34 7.38 22.71 -0.28
N GLY A 35 8.64 22.82 -0.74
CA GLY A 35 9.76 23.32 0.05
C GLY A 35 10.61 22.24 0.73
N VAL A 36 10.39 20.96 0.44
CA VAL A 36 11.30 19.91 0.91
C VAL A 36 12.64 20.02 0.19
N PRO A 37 13.78 20.10 0.90
CA PRO A 37 15.10 20.12 0.26
C PRO A 37 15.36 18.85 -0.55
N ALA A 38 15.80 18.99 -1.80
CA ALA A 38 16.12 17.85 -2.65
C ALA A 38 17.21 16.93 -2.07
N SER A 39 18.10 17.47 -1.22
CA SER A 39 19.17 16.74 -0.56
C SER A 39 18.69 15.69 0.46
N VAL A 40 17.43 15.75 0.90
CA VAL A 40 16.84 14.78 1.84
C VAL A 40 15.80 13.88 1.17
N VAL A 41 15.79 13.82 -0.16
CA VAL A 41 14.84 13.00 -0.93
C VAL A 41 15.58 11.98 -1.78
N LEU A 42 15.22 10.71 -1.61
CA LEU A 42 15.62 9.60 -2.47
C LEU A 42 14.44 9.09 -3.27
N VAL A 43 14.70 8.56 -4.47
CA VAL A 43 13.66 8.10 -5.41
C VAL A 43 13.97 6.70 -5.91
N GLU A 44 13.00 5.81 -5.74
CA GLU A 44 12.98 4.43 -6.24
C GLU A 44 11.85 4.28 -7.27
N PRO A 45 12.13 4.30 -8.58
CA PRO A 45 11.07 4.40 -9.60
C PRO A 45 10.56 3.04 -10.13
N ARG A 46 11.00 1.90 -9.58
CA ARG A 46 10.80 0.59 -10.22
C ARG A 46 9.70 -0.25 -9.58
N ALA A 47 9.41 -0.06 -8.30
CA ALA A 47 8.49 -0.93 -7.58
C ALA A 47 7.05 -0.89 -8.13
N ARG A 48 6.41 -2.05 -8.26
CA ARG A 48 5.06 -2.21 -8.83
C ARG A 48 4.04 -2.74 -7.84
N ASN A 49 4.47 -3.09 -6.64
CA ASN A 49 3.63 -3.58 -5.56
C ASN A 49 4.26 -3.24 -4.21
N THR A 50 3.47 -3.35 -3.14
CA THR A 50 3.92 -3.00 -1.78
C THR A 50 5.15 -3.79 -1.33
N GLY A 51 5.31 -5.06 -1.74
CA GLY A 51 6.48 -5.84 -1.38
C GLY A 51 7.76 -5.33 -2.05
N GLU A 52 7.68 -4.96 -3.32
CA GLU A 52 8.76 -4.29 -4.05
C GLU A 52 9.05 -2.91 -3.48
N ASN A 53 8.01 -2.13 -3.13
CA ASN A 53 8.20 -0.80 -2.53
C ASN A 53 9.11 -0.89 -1.30
N ILE A 54 8.84 -1.87 -0.41
CA ILE A 54 9.65 -2.05 0.81
C ILE A 54 11.06 -2.55 0.46
N ARG A 55 11.19 -3.59 -0.38
CA ARG A 55 12.51 -4.16 -0.71
C ARG A 55 13.41 -3.15 -1.41
N PHE A 56 12.92 -2.53 -2.48
CA PHE A 56 13.73 -1.59 -3.25
C PHE A 56 14.03 -0.30 -2.49
N SER A 57 13.14 0.17 -1.60
CA SER A 57 13.46 1.28 -0.71
C SER A 57 14.57 0.92 0.28
N ARG A 58 14.52 -0.28 0.85
CA ARG A 58 15.58 -0.79 1.73
C ARG A 58 16.91 -0.88 0.99
N ASP A 59 16.91 -1.51 -0.19
CA ASP A 59 18.12 -1.64 -1.03
C ASP A 59 18.71 -0.26 -1.36
N LEU A 60 17.86 0.71 -1.72
CA LEU A 60 18.29 2.09 -2.02
C LEU A 60 18.91 2.79 -0.79
N LEU A 61 18.38 2.54 0.40
CA LEU A 61 18.92 3.11 1.65
C LEU A 61 20.25 2.46 2.03
N ASP A 62 20.37 1.14 1.86
CA ASP A 62 21.60 0.39 2.08
C ASP A 62 22.70 0.83 1.09
N GLU A 63 22.37 1.01 -0.20
CA GLU A 63 23.27 1.54 -1.24
C GLU A 63 23.75 2.96 -0.94
N ALA A 64 22.90 3.79 -0.33
CA ALA A 64 23.26 5.13 0.14
C ALA A 64 24.06 5.13 1.46
N GLY A 65 24.32 3.96 2.05
CA GLY A 65 25.03 3.84 3.34
C GLY A 65 24.22 4.32 4.55
N ILE A 66 22.89 4.35 4.44
CA ILE A 66 22.01 4.90 5.45
C ILE A 66 21.52 3.77 6.37
N THR A 67 21.97 3.79 7.63
CA THR A 67 21.46 2.86 8.65
C THR A 67 20.11 3.35 9.17
N VAL A 68 19.08 2.50 9.06
CA VAL A 68 17.71 2.83 9.46
C VAL A 68 17.33 2.06 10.71
N SER A 69 16.88 2.77 11.75
CA SER A 69 16.33 2.18 12.97
C SER A 69 14.79 2.20 13.02
N SER A 70 14.17 3.13 12.29
CA SER A 70 12.71 3.26 12.20
C SER A 70 12.24 3.82 10.86
N VAL A 71 11.03 3.45 10.45
CA VAL A 71 10.38 3.95 9.22
C VAL A 71 8.93 4.34 9.51
N LEU A 72 8.53 5.52 9.00
CA LEU A 72 7.13 5.92 8.89
C LEU A 72 6.65 5.66 7.45
N LEU A 73 5.78 4.68 7.28
CA LEU A 73 5.15 4.35 6.01
C LEU A 73 3.90 5.20 5.81
N ILE A 74 3.88 5.98 4.74
CA ILE A 74 2.69 6.74 4.33
C ILE A 74 2.02 6.01 3.17
N SER A 75 0.74 5.65 3.34
CA SER A 75 -0.03 4.95 2.31
C SER A 75 -1.48 5.42 2.26
N LYS A 76 -2.28 4.88 1.33
CA LYS A 76 -3.72 5.12 1.31
C LYS A 76 -4.36 4.51 2.56
N PRO A 77 -5.41 5.10 3.14
CA PRO A 77 -5.98 4.64 4.41
C PRO A 77 -6.32 3.15 4.47
N TYR A 78 -6.91 2.61 3.40
CA TYR A 78 -7.28 1.19 3.34
C TYR A 78 -6.11 0.23 3.11
N GLU A 79 -4.91 0.74 2.83
CA GLU A 79 -3.70 -0.05 2.64
C GLU A 79 -2.81 -0.08 3.87
N GLU A 80 -3.08 0.75 4.89
CA GLU A 80 -2.19 0.97 6.03
C GLU A 80 -1.81 -0.34 6.74
N ARG A 81 -2.81 -1.16 7.10
CA ARG A 81 -2.57 -2.48 7.70
C ARG A 81 -1.74 -3.38 6.79
N ARG A 82 -2.07 -3.43 5.50
CA ARG A 82 -1.37 -4.30 4.53
C ARG A 82 0.09 -3.86 4.35
N SER A 83 0.34 -2.56 4.25
CA SER A 83 1.67 -1.96 4.19
C SER A 83 2.48 -2.29 5.44
N TYR A 84 1.91 -2.10 6.63
CA TYR A 84 2.52 -2.47 7.90
C TYR A 84 2.92 -3.95 7.94
N ALA A 85 1.99 -4.86 7.67
CA ALA A 85 2.28 -6.29 7.75
C ALA A 85 3.32 -6.75 6.73
N THR A 86 3.30 -6.16 5.53
CA THR A 86 4.29 -6.46 4.48
C THR A 86 5.66 -5.98 4.94
N ALA A 87 5.75 -4.77 5.46
CA ALA A 87 7.02 -4.20 5.90
C ALA A 87 7.60 -4.95 7.11
N ARG A 88 6.77 -5.34 8.09
CA ARG A 88 7.22 -6.15 9.24
C ARG A 88 7.79 -7.51 8.82
N LYS A 89 7.29 -8.07 7.72
CA LYS A 89 7.80 -9.34 7.16
C LYS A 89 9.12 -9.14 6.41
N LEU A 90 9.23 -8.10 5.60
CA LEU A 90 10.35 -7.91 4.66
C LEU A 90 11.51 -7.10 5.26
N TRP A 91 11.27 -6.32 6.30
CA TRP A 91 12.27 -5.51 7.00
C TRP A 91 12.24 -5.77 8.51
N PRO A 92 12.60 -6.99 8.94
CA PRO A 92 12.69 -7.31 10.36
C PRO A 92 13.82 -6.51 11.03
N GLY A 93 13.65 -6.19 12.31
CA GLY A 93 14.70 -5.56 13.13
C GLY A 93 14.63 -4.03 13.24
N ILE A 94 13.73 -3.37 12.50
CA ILE A 94 13.47 -1.93 12.64
C ILE A 94 12.09 -1.66 13.23
N GLU A 95 11.91 -0.48 13.80
CA GLU A 95 10.59 0.03 14.16
C GLU A 95 9.82 0.43 12.89
N ILE A 96 8.57 0.01 12.80
CA ILE A 96 7.71 0.34 11.65
C ILE A 96 6.45 0.98 12.19
N VAL A 97 6.21 2.20 11.75
CA VAL A 97 4.96 2.91 11.97
C VAL A 97 4.29 3.09 10.61
N SER A 98 2.98 2.93 10.54
CA SER A 98 2.20 3.25 9.35
C SER A 98 1.23 4.36 9.68
N ALA A 99 1.06 5.28 8.75
CA ALA A 99 0.10 6.36 8.85
C ALA A 99 -0.51 6.65 7.49
N SER A 100 -1.66 7.29 7.52
CA SER A 100 -2.38 7.75 6.35
C SER A 100 -3.08 9.06 6.69
N SER A 101 -3.55 9.78 5.67
CA SER A 101 -4.35 10.98 5.89
C SER A 101 -5.68 10.59 6.57
N PRO A 102 -6.10 11.26 7.66
CA PRO A 102 -7.39 10.99 8.27
C PRO A 102 -8.51 11.27 7.26
N MET A 103 -9.28 10.23 6.93
CA MET A 103 -10.24 10.26 5.83
C MET A 103 -11.47 9.43 6.21
N THR A 104 -12.66 10.02 6.09
CA THR A 104 -13.91 9.28 6.22
C THR A 104 -14.19 8.49 4.93
N LEU A 105 -14.99 7.42 5.03
CA LEU A 105 -15.43 6.69 3.84
C LEU A 105 -16.12 7.61 2.83
N GLN A 106 -17.01 8.49 3.31
CA GLN A 106 -17.74 9.42 2.44
C GLN A 106 -16.80 10.35 1.69
N ASN A 107 -15.86 11.01 2.38
CA ASN A 107 -14.91 11.91 1.73
C ASN A 107 -14.03 11.17 0.72
N TYR A 108 -13.67 9.91 1.01
CA TYR A 108 -12.90 9.11 0.06
C TYR A 108 -13.71 8.78 -1.19
N VAL A 109 -14.98 8.40 -1.01
CA VAL A 109 -15.93 8.19 -2.12
C VAL A 109 -16.07 9.45 -2.96
N ASP A 110 -16.29 10.60 -2.35
CA ASP A 110 -16.46 11.88 -3.05
C ASP A 110 -15.20 12.26 -3.84
N SER A 111 -14.02 11.97 -3.29
CA SER A 111 -12.73 12.24 -3.97
C SER A 111 -12.49 11.36 -5.21
N ILE A 112 -13.04 10.15 -5.23
CA ILE A 112 -12.92 9.20 -6.34
C ILE A 112 -14.06 9.36 -7.34
N GLY A 113 -15.26 9.73 -6.88
CA GLY A 113 -16.47 9.86 -7.69
C GLY A 113 -17.17 8.53 -7.99
N ASP A 114 -16.71 7.42 -7.39
CA ASP A 114 -17.28 6.08 -7.60
C ASP A 114 -17.29 5.27 -6.30
N ALA A 115 -18.46 5.21 -5.66
CA ALA A 115 -18.66 4.48 -4.42
C ALA A 115 -18.44 2.97 -4.58
N ARG A 116 -18.87 2.39 -5.71
CA ARG A 116 -18.72 0.95 -5.95
C ARG A 116 -17.25 0.58 -6.08
N LEU A 117 -16.49 1.36 -6.83
CA LEU A 117 -15.05 1.15 -6.97
C LEU A 117 -14.32 1.25 -5.63
N VAL A 118 -14.68 2.22 -4.79
CA VAL A 118 -14.10 2.34 -3.43
C VAL A 118 -14.40 1.10 -2.61
N ILE A 119 -15.64 0.62 -2.59
CA ILE A 119 -16.01 -0.60 -1.85
C ILE A 119 -15.25 -1.82 -2.40
N ASP A 120 -15.17 -1.97 -3.72
CA ASP A 120 -14.38 -3.02 -4.37
C ASP A 120 -12.91 -2.98 -3.89
N MET A 121 -12.30 -1.80 -3.82
CA MET A 121 -10.92 -1.62 -3.34
C MET A 121 -10.76 -2.04 -1.88
N LEU A 122 -11.71 -1.68 -1.00
CA LEU A 122 -11.71 -2.10 0.40
C LEU A 122 -11.81 -3.63 0.55
N VAL A 123 -12.75 -4.24 -0.18
CA VAL A 123 -12.96 -5.70 -0.17
C VAL A 123 -11.70 -6.42 -0.69
N GLY A 124 -11.12 -5.95 -1.79
CA GLY A 124 -9.87 -6.50 -2.32
C GLY A 124 -8.66 -6.32 -1.41
N ALA A 125 -8.57 -5.20 -0.69
CA ALA A 125 -7.51 -4.95 0.28
C ALA A 125 -7.62 -5.91 1.49
N LEU A 126 -8.83 -6.12 1.99
CA LEU A 126 -9.09 -7.03 3.10
C LEU A 126 -8.85 -8.50 2.72
N GLN A 127 -9.27 -8.94 1.53
CA GLN A 127 -8.96 -10.30 1.06
C GLN A 127 -7.44 -10.56 1.03
N ARG A 128 -6.66 -9.58 0.53
CA ARG A 128 -5.20 -9.68 0.55
C ARG A 128 -4.69 -9.80 1.98
N LEU A 129 -5.25 -9.06 2.93
CA LEU A 129 -4.92 -9.14 4.37
C LEU A 129 -5.07 -10.58 4.92
N LEU A 130 -6.06 -11.32 4.42
CA LEU A 130 -6.37 -12.67 4.86
C LEU A 130 -5.57 -13.76 4.10
N VAL A 131 -5.32 -13.57 2.81
CA VAL A 131 -4.70 -14.58 1.92
C VAL A 131 -3.17 -14.52 1.93
N TYR A 132 -2.58 -13.33 1.83
CA TYR A 132 -1.14 -13.16 1.68
C TYR A 132 -0.27 -13.66 2.85
N PRO A 133 -0.73 -13.73 4.12
CA PRO A 133 0.11 -14.31 5.17
C PRO A 133 0.37 -15.80 4.95
N GLN A 134 -0.61 -16.53 4.40
CA GLN A 134 -0.50 -17.96 4.09
C GLN A 134 0.47 -18.21 2.92
N GLN A 135 0.63 -17.22 2.04
CA GLN A 135 1.58 -17.23 0.93
C GLN A 135 2.97 -16.70 1.33
N GLY A 136 3.17 -16.31 2.60
CA GLY A 136 4.44 -15.82 3.12
C GLY A 136 4.81 -14.39 2.73
N PHE A 137 3.90 -13.64 2.10
CA PHE A 137 4.18 -12.27 1.63
C PHE A 137 4.14 -11.22 2.74
N MET A 138 3.45 -11.49 3.85
CA MET A 138 3.37 -10.58 4.99
C MET A 138 3.06 -11.33 6.29
N ILE A 139 3.16 -10.65 7.44
CA ILE A 139 2.73 -11.24 8.72
C ILE A 139 1.20 -11.32 8.81
N SER A 140 0.68 -12.25 9.61
CA SER A 140 -0.75 -12.29 9.93
C SER A 140 -1.16 -11.10 10.79
N GLN A 141 -2.38 -10.62 10.60
CA GLN A 141 -3.01 -9.62 11.45
C GLN A 141 -4.40 -10.10 11.89
N PRO A 142 -4.79 -9.84 13.15
CA PRO A 142 -6.13 -10.16 13.61
C PRO A 142 -7.15 -9.31 12.85
N VAL A 143 -8.19 -9.96 12.35
CA VAL A 143 -9.34 -9.31 11.71
C VAL A 143 -10.58 -9.56 12.58
N PRO A 144 -11.23 -8.51 13.10
CA PRO A 144 -12.46 -8.64 13.87
C PRO A 144 -13.57 -9.38 13.12
N THR A 145 -14.42 -10.11 13.85
CA THR A 145 -15.50 -10.93 13.27
C THR A 145 -16.49 -10.11 12.46
N ASP A 146 -16.89 -8.94 12.95
CA ASP A 146 -17.80 -8.02 12.25
C ASP A 146 -17.22 -7.52 10.91
N VAL A 147 -15.90 -7.31 10.85
CA VAL A 147 -15.17 -6.97 9.62
C VAL A 147 -15.15 -8.14 8.63
N LEU A 148 -14.97 -9.37 9.11
CA LEU A 148 -15.06 -10.58 8.28
C LEU A 148 -16.48 -10.81 7.74
N GLU A 149 -17.51 -10.59 8.56
CA GLU A 149 -18.91 -10.66 8.15
C GLU A 149 -19.24 -9.60 7.09
N ALA A 150 -18.77 -8.36 7.28
CA ALA A 150 -18.92 -7.30 6.28
C ALA A 150 -18.23 -7.66 4.95
N TYR A 151 -17.01 -8.20 5.00
CA TYR A 151 -16.30 -8.71 3.83
C TYR A 151 -17.12 -9.78 3.08
N ASN A 152 -17.63 -10.77 3.80
CA ASN A 152 -18.40 -11.85 3.21
C ASN A 152 -19.68 -11.33 2.54
N ARG A 153 -20.44 -10.46 3.20
CA ARG A 153 -21.65 -9.84 2.62
C ARG A 153 -21.34 -9.05 1.36
N LEU A 154 -20.30 -8.21 1.38
CA LEU A 154 -19.95 -7.37 0.24
C LEU A 154 -19.40 -8.20 -0.93
N SER A 155 -18.55 -9.18 -0.65
CA SER A 155 -18.03 -10.08 -1.69
C SER A 155 -19.15 -10.89 -2.34
N GLN A 156 -20.10 -11.42 -1.57
CA GLN A 156 -21.28 -12.14 -2.09
C GLN A 156 -22.27 -11.19 -2.81
N GLY A 157 -22.35 -9.93 -2.37
CA GLY A 157 -23.12 -8.87 -3.01
C GLY A 157 -22.54 -8.34 -4.33
N GLY A 158 -21.43 -8.92 -4.81
CA GLY A 158 -20.85 -8.61 -6.12
C GLY A 158 -19.79 -7.50 -6.13
N TYR A 159 -19.33 -7.03 -4.97
CA TYR A 159 -18.18 -6.13 -4.87
C TYR A 159 -16.87 -6.93 -5.00
N ALA A 160 -16.62 -7.43 -6.21
CA ALA A 160 -15.61 -8.45 -6.50
C ALA A 160 -14.55 -8.02 -7.52
N SER A 161 -14.58 -6.79 -8.03
CA SER A 161 -13.71 -6.38 -9.17
C SER A 161 -12.22 -6.34 -8.80
N ARG A 162 -11.90 -6.23 -7.51
CA ARG A 162 -10.53 -6.19 -6.98
C ARG A 162 -10.13 -7.44 -6.20
N LEU A 163 -10.97 -8.48 -6.19
CA LEU A 163 -10.63 -9.74 -5.56
C LEU A 163 -9.54 -10.47 -6.36
N LEU A 164 -8.59 -11.05 -5.63
CA LEU A 164 -7.63 -12.01 -6.13
C LEU A 164 -8.34 -13.23 -6.69
N ARG A 165 -7.81 -13.73 -7.79
CA ARG A 165 -8.24 -14.94 -8.47
C ARG A 165 -7.03 -15.84 -8.66
N ASP A 166 -7.26 -17.14 -8.67
CA ASP A 166 -6.27 -18.12 -9.14
C ASP A 166 -6.13 -18.08 -10.66
N ASP A 167 -5.24 -18.92 -11.19
CA ASP A 167 -4.93 -19.02 -12.62
C ASP A 167 -6.15 -19.49 -13.46
N GLU A 168 -7.14 -20.12 -12.81
CA GLU A 168 -8.41 -20.55 -13.39
C GLU A 168 -9.47 -19.44 -13.35
N GLY A 169 -9.14 -18.27 -12.80
CA GLY A 169 -10.03 -17.12 -12.67
C GLY A 169 -11.02 -17.21 -11.50
N LYS A 170 -10.90 -18.21 -10.63
CA LYS A 170 -11.76 -18.38 -9.46
C LYS A 170 -11.25 -17.54 -8.31
N VAL A 171 -12.18 -16.89 -7.60
CA VAL A 171 -11.85 -16.03 -6.45
C VAL A 171 -11.16 -16.85 -5.36
N LEU A 172 -9.97 -16.40 -4.94
CA LEU A 172 -9.27 -17.00 -3.82
C LEU A 172 -10.06 -16.80 -2.53
N LYS A 173 -10.40 -17.91 -1.86
CA LYS A 173 -11.04 -17.85 -0.55
C LYS A 173 -9.97 -17.82 0.53
N PRO A 174 -10.04 -16.89 1.48
CA PRO A 174 -9.18 -16.99 2.64
C PRO A 174 -9.52 -18.25 3.45
N ALA A 175 -8.51 -18.92 4.00
CA ALA A 175 -8.76 -19.91 5.04
C ALA A 175 -9.13 -19.14 6.31
N VAL A 176 -10.43 -18.96 6.54
CA VAL A 176 -11.01 -18.37 7.75
C VAL A 176 -11.43 -19.51 8.67
#